data_AF-A0A1N6S3W9-F1
#
_entry.id   AF-A0A1N6S3W9-F1
#
_cell.length_a   1.000
_cell.length_b   1.000
_cell.length_c   1.000
_cell.angle_alpha   90.00
_cell.angle_beta   90.00
_cell.angle_gamma   90.00
#
_symmetry.space_group_name_H-M   'P 1'
#
loop_
_entity.id
_entity.type
_entity.pdbx_description
1 polymer ?
#
loop_
_entity_poly.entity_id
_entity_poly.type
_entity_poly.pdbx_seq_one_letter_code
_entity_poly.pdbx_strand_id
1 'polypeptide(L)'
;MLTYVEPLWVELIMALFLIGNLPQIFKGKDYKTEEKELRVVNLLTIGLFAGLTSGFISAGGILFNKFYMKIGMTNQQIVATRAANEITLNIVKLSTYIYLGLFTITSFKIGIVVGCAAILSSYLMKKIILRISIKWFYTLGFSTMVISGIVMLINFVEKFYR
;
A
#
# COMPACT_ATOMS: atom_id res chain seq x y z
N MET A 1 -1.66 1.74 -24.71
CA MET A 1 -2.11 2.69 -23.67
C MET A 1 -1.10 2.86 -22.51
N LEU A 2 -0.27 1.87 -22.17
CA LEU A 2 0.93 2.07 -21.31
C LEU A 2 2.08 2.84 -22.00
N THR A 3 1.92 3.16 -23.28
CA THR A 3 2.88 3.93 -24.10
C THR A 3 2.84 5.43 -23.82
N TYR A 4 1.80 5.96 -23.14
CA TYR A 4 1.56 7.41 -23.07
C TYR A 4 1.82 8.04 -21.69
N VAL A 5 2.00 7.24 -20.65
CA VAL A 5 2.59 7.76 -19.41
C VAL A 5 4.04 7.36 -19.45
N GLU A 6 4.91 8.31 -19.75
CA GLU A 6 6.35 8.11 -19.66
C GLU A 6 6.63 7.51 -18.28
N PRO A 7 7.23 6.30 -18.18
CA PRO A 7 7.49 5.63 -16.91
C PRO A 7 8.19 6.53 -15.89
N LEU A 8 8.95 7.51 -16.39
CA LEU A 8 9.57 8.59 -15.65
C LEU A 8 8.60 9.38 -14.75
N TRP A 9 7.44 9.80 -15.26
CA TRP A 9 6.51 10.64 -14.48
C TRP A 9 5.85 9.85 -13.35
N VAL A 10 5.54 8.57 -13.59
CA VAL A 10 5.03 7.69 -12.53
C VAL A 10 6.09 7.50 -11.46
N GLU A 11 7.34 7.27 -11.86
CA GLU A 11 8.46 7.09 -10.94
C GLU A 11 8.72 8.34 -10.08
N LEU A 12 8.68 9.54 -10.68
CA LEU A 12 8.81 10.82 -9.99
C LEU A 12 7.66 11.08 -9.01
N ILE A 13 6.41 10.91 -9.44
CA ILE A 13 5.23 11.14 -8.59
C ILE A 13 5.27 10.19 -7.39
N MET A 14 5.62 8.92 -7.60
CA MET A 14 5.76 7.93 -6.54
C MET A 14 6.91 8.27 -5.59
N ALA A 15 8.05 8.69 -6.11
CA ALA A 15 9.20 9.11 -5.31
C ALA A 15 8.84 10.29 -4.39
N LEU A 16 8.23 11.34 -4.95
CA LEU A 16 7.78 12.51 -4.19
C LEU A 16 6.72 12.15 -3.15
N PHE A 17 5.75 11.31 -3.51
CA PHE A 17 4.73 10.83 -2.57
C PHE A 17 5.36 10.09 -1.39
N LEU A 18 6.30 9.18 -1.65
CA LEU A 18 6.97 8.39 -0.62
C LEU A 18 7.86 9.25 0.29
N ILE A 19 8.67 10.14 -0.29
CA ILE A 19 9.50 11.10 0.46
C ILE A 19 8.63 12.05 1.29
N GLY A 20 7.47 12.45 0.78
CA GLY A 20 6.50 13.30 1.49
C GLY A 20 6.00 12.72 2.82
N ASN A 21 6.20 11.41 3.08
CA ASN A 21 5.90 10.80 4.37
C ASN A 21 6.99 11.03 5.44
N LEU A 22 8.12 11.65 5.10
CA LEU A 22 9.21 11.98 6.03
C LEU A 22 8.76 12.67 7.32
N PRO A 23 7.86 13.70 7.30
CA PRO A 23 7.42 14.33 8.54
C PRO A 23 6.64 13.39 9.47
N GLN A 24 6.09 12.29 8.93
CA GLN A 24 5.36 11.30 9.72
C GLN A 24 6.29 10.40 10.55
N ILE A 25 7.59 10.35 10.25
CA ILE A 25 8.61 9.68 11.07
C ILE A 25 8.75 10.38 12.43
N PHE A 26 8.67 11.72 12.43
CA PHE A 26 8.92 12.55 13.61
C PHE A 26 7.63 12.95 14.36
N LYS A 27 6.47 12.96 13.69
CA LYS A 27 5.19 13.18 14.35
C LYS A 27 4.75 11.93 15.10
N GLY A 28 4.92 11.95 16.42
CA GLY A 28 4.23 11.02 17.31
C GLY A 28 2.72 11.18 17.16
N LYS A 29 2.09 10.35 16.32
CA LYS A 29 0.64 10.39 16.17
C LYS A 29 0.00 9.76 17.40
N ASP A 30 -0.58 10.60 18.23
CA ASP A 30 -1.69 10.22 19.08
C ASP A 30 -2.85 9.79 18.17
N TYR A 31 -3.23 8.52 18.24
CA TYR A 31 -4.42 7.99 17.58
C TYR A 31 -5.67 8.37 18.39
N LYS A 32 -5.80 9.64 18.79
CA LYS A 32 -7.01 10.13 19.45
C LYS A 32 -8.12 10.27 18.41
N THR A 33 -9.13 9.43 18.62
CA THR A 33 -10.37 9.29 17.89
C THR A 33 -11.19 10.56 18.01
N GLU A 34 -11.41 11.27 16.90
CA GLU A 34 -12.53 12.19 16.81
C GLU A 34 -13.69 11.47 16.13
N GLU A 35 -14.71 11.20 16.94
CA GLU A 35 -16.01 10.64 16.55
C GLU A 35 -16.75 11.70 15.73
N LYS A 36 -16.79 11.51 14.42
CA LYS A 36 -17.75 12.19 13.54
C LYS A 36 -18.37 11.15 12.62
N GLU A 37 -19.69 11.09 12.62
CA GLU A 37 -20.50 10.23 11.77
C GLU A 37 -20.16 10.44 10.28
N LEU A 38 -19.98 9.33 9.54
CA LEU A 38 -19.65 9.35 8.11
C LEU A 38 -20.92 9.12 7.28
N ARG A 39 -21.18 10.01 6.31
CA ARG A 39 -22.27 9.88 5.33
C ARG A 39 -21.93 8.86 4.24
N VAL A 40 -22.92 8.15 3.70
CA VAL A 40 -22.75 7.07 2.69
C VAL A 40 -22.00 7.53 1.42
N VAL A 41 -22.16 8.79 0.99
CA VAL A 41 -21.41 9.37 -0.14
C VAL A 41 -19.90 9.39 0.10
N ASN A 42 -19.48 9.47 1.36
CA ASN A 42 -18.06 9.43 1.72
C ASN A 42 -17.51 8.01 1.53
N LEU A 43 -18.32 6.95 1.69
CA LEU A 43 -17.84 5.57 1.52
C LEU A 43 -17.44 5.25 0.08
N LEU A 44 -18.22 5.72 -0.90
CA LEU A 44 -17.93 5.48 -2.32
C LEU A 44 -16.63 6.20 -2.75
N THR A 45 -16.47 7.46 -2.33
CA THR A 45 -15.26 8.24 -2.61
C THR A 45 -14.05 7.63 -1.93
N ILE A 46 -14.17 7.22 -0.66
CA ILE A 46 -13.11 6.52 0.07
C ILE A 46 -12.72 5.22 -0.65
N GLY A 47 -13.70 4.41 -1.07
CA GLY A 47 -13.46 3.17 -1.82
C GLY A 47 -12.78 3.42 -3.17
N LEU A 48 -13.15 4.50 -3.87
CA LEU A 48 -12.52 4.91 -5.12
C LEU A 48 -11.06 5.31 -4.90
N PHE A 49 -10.77 6.17 -3.92
CA PHE A 49 -9.39 6.53 -3.57
C PHE A 49 -8.59 5.32 -3.04
N ALA A 50 -9.23 4.39 -2.32
CA ALA A 50 -8.62 3.13 -1.91
C ALA A 50 -8.23 2.27 -3.12
N GLY A 51 -9.14 2.11 -4.08
CA GLY A 51 -8.88 1.39 -5.32
C GLY A 51 -7.75 2.03 -6.13
N LEU A 52 -7.80 3.35 -6.35
CA LEU A 52 -6.76 4.10 -7.05
C LEU A 52 -5.40 3.96 -6.36
N THR A 53 -5.33 4.21 -5.06
CA THR A 53 -4.09 4.09 -4.30
C THR A 53 -3.57 2.67 -4.28
N SER A 54 -4.42 1.64 -4.27
CA SER A 54 -3.98 0.24 -4.38
C SER A 54 -3.31 -0.09 -5.71
N GLY A 55 -3.62 0.66 -6.78
CA GLY A 55 -2.98 0.52 -8.08
C GLY A 55 -1.50 0.91 -8.04
N PHE A 56 -1.15 1.90 -7.20
CA PHE A 56 0.20 2.45 -7.07
C PHE A 56 0.94 1.97 -5.81
N ILE A 57 0.21 1.74 -4.70
CA ILE A 57 0.71 1.48 -3.35
C ILE A 57 -0.09 0.29 -2.78
N SER A 58 0.49 -0.91 -2.83
CA SER A 58 -0.17 -2.14 -2.34
C SER A 58 -0.42 -2.18 -0.82
N ALA A 59 0.01 -1.20 -0.04
CA ALA A 59 -0.09 -1.20 1.43
C ALA A 59 -0.94 -0.05 2.02
N GLY A 60 -1.77 0.62 1.21
CA GLY A 60 -2.58 1.77 1.63
C GLY A 60 -3.66 1.50 2.69
N GLY A 61 -3.96 0.23 2.98
CA GLY A 61 -5.02 -0.23 3.89
C GLY A 61 -5.08 0.44 5.27
N ILE A 62 -3.94 0.86 5.84
CA ILE A 62 -3.87 1.47 7.18
C ILE A 62 -4.59 2.82 7.24
N LEU A 63 -4.58 3.59 6.14
CA LEU A 63 -5.28 4.86 6.04
C LEU A 63 -6.80 4.68 6.23
N PHE A 64 -7.31 3.49 5.92
CA PHE A 64 -8.73 3.19 5.96
C PHE A 64 -9.26 2.74 7.33
N ASN A 65 -8.38 2.29 8.23
CA ASN A 65 -8.77 1.86 9.57
C ASN A 65 -9.57 2.92 10.33
N LYS A 66 -9.21 4.20 10.18
CA LYS A 66 -9.95 5.32 10.80
C LYS A 66 -11.38 5.44 10.27
N PHE A 67 -11.59 5.18 8.98
CA PHE A 67 -12.92 5.23 8.38
C PHE A 67 -13.75 4.03 8.80
N TYR A 68 -13.17 2.83 8.84
CA TYR A 68 -13.87 1.63 9.31
C TYR A 68 -14.28 1.74 10.79
N MET A 69 -13.44 2.32 11.64
CA MET A 69 -13.81 2.58 13.04
C MET A 69 -14.95 3.61 13.15
N LYS A 70 -14.96 4.65 12.30
CA LYS A 70 -16.03 5.66 12.29
C LYS A 70 -17.40 5.13 11.86
N ILE A 71 -17.45 4.02 11.15
CA ILE A 71 -18.71 3.31 10.81
C ILE A 71 -19.06 2.22 11.81
N GLY A 72 -18.40 2.19 12.98
CA GLY A 72 -18.70 1.27 14.07
C GLY A 72 -18.17 -0.16 13.90
N MET A 73 -17.28 -0.42 12.93
CA MET A 73 -16.70 -1.75 12.77
C MET A 73 -15.74 -2.10 13.91
N THR A 74 -15.86 -3.31 14.43
CA THR A 74 -14.90 -3.87 15.39
C THR A 74 -13.57 -4.18 14.71
N ASN A 75 -12.47 -4.19 15.46
CA ASN A 75 -11.13 -4.48 14.92
C ASN A 75 -11.07 -5.80 14.11
N GLN A 76 -11.82 -6.83 14.51
CA GLN A 76 -11.90 -8.09 13.77
C GLN A 76 -12.60 -7.92 12.41
N GLN A 77 -13.71 -7.19 12.39
CA GLN A 77 -14.42 -6.86 11.14
C GLN A 77 -13.56 -6.03 10.20
N ILE A 78 -12.76 -5.09 10.72
CA ILE A 78 -11.83 -4.29 9.92
C ILE A 78 -10.78 -5.20 9.25
N VAL A 79 -10.17 -6.10 10.02
CA VAL A 79 -9.16 -7.03 9.49
C VAL A 79 -9.76 -7.95 8.44
N ALA A 80 -10.94 -8.52 8.70
CA ALA A 80 -11.64 -9.40 7.76
C ALA A 80 -12.00 -8.67 6.45
N THR A 81 -12.61 -7.49 6.56
CA THR A 81 -13.00 -6.67 5.41
C THR A 81 -11.79 -6.27 4.58
N ARG A 82 -10.69 -5.89 5.23
CA ARG A 82 -9.45 -5.52 4.56
C ARG A 82 -8.83 -6.71 3.83
N ALA A 83 -8.78 -7.88 4.47
CA ALA A 83 -8.27 -9.09 3.84
C ALA A 83 -9.09 -9.45 2.58
N ALA A 84 -10.41 -9.39 2.68
CA ALA A 84 -11.30 -9.63 1.54
C ALA A 84 -11.08 -8.62 0.40
N ASN A 85 -10.89 -7.33 0.74
CA ASN A 85 -10.61 -6.28 -0.24
C ASN A 85 -9.27 -6.52 -0.96
N GLU A 86 -8.20 -6.83 -0.22
CA GLU A 86 -6.89 -7.12 -0.80
C GLU A 86 -6.93 -8.34 -1.74
N ILE A 87 -7.63 -9.42 -1.34
CA ILE A 87 -7.80 -10.60 -2.19
C ILE A 87 -8.54 -10.23 -3.47
N THR A 88 -9.67 -9.50 -3.35
CA THR A 88 -10.47 -9.06 -4.49
C THR A 88 -9.65 -8.22 -5.46
N LEU A 89 -8.90 -7.23 -4.95
CA LEU A 89 -8.05 -6.36 -5.77
C LEU A 89 -6.96 -7.15 -6.51
N ASN A 90 -6.32 -8.12 -5.85
CA ASN A 90 -5.30 -8.95 -6.48
C ASN A 90 -5.89 -9.89 -7.54
N ILE A 91 -7.08 -10.44 -7.33
CA ILE A 91 -7.79 -11.24 -8.34
C ILE A 91 -8.11 -10.40 -9.57
N VAL A 92 -8.64 -9.18 -9.37
CA VAL A 92 -8.95 -8.26 -10.48
C VAL A 92 -7.68 -7.92 -11.27
N LYS A 93 -6.59 -7.52 -10.58
CA LYS A 93 -5.29 -7.24 -11.23
C LYS A 93 -4.79 -8.43 -12.04
N LEU A 94 -4.78 -9.63 -11.45
CA LEU A 94 -4.31 -10.83 -12.12
C LEU A 94 -5.15 -11.15 -13.37
N SER A 95 -6.47 -11.06 -13.24
CA SER A 95 -7.41 -11.28 -14.36
C SER A 95 -7.17 -10.27 -15.48
N THR A 96 -7.00 -8.99 -15.14
CA THR A 96 -6.68 -7.94 -16.12
C THR A 96 -5.34 -8.20 -16.81
N TYR A 97 -4.29 -8.62 -16.10
CA TYR A 97 -3.00 -8.93 -16.72
C TYR A 97 -3.05 -10.14 -17.64
N ILE A 98 -3.84 -11.15 -17.31
CA ILE A 98 -4.10 -12.30 -18.20
C ILE A 98 -4.84 -11.83 -19.44
N TYR A 99 -5.94 -11.07 -19.27
CA TYR A 99 -6.76 -10.56 -20.37
C TYR A 99 -5.97 -9.67 -21.34
N LEU A 100 -5.07 -8.82 -20.83
CA LEU A 100 -4.21 -7.96 -21.64
C LEU A 100 -2.99 -8.70 -22.25
N GLY A 101 -2.83 -10.00 -22.00
CA GLY A 101 -1.69 -10.78 -22.50
C GLY A 101 -0.35 -10.43 -21.83
N LEU A 102 -0.37 -9.75 -20.68
CA LEU A 102 0.81 -9.34 -19.93
C LEU A 102 1.30 -10.42 -18.95
N PHE A 103 0.54 -11.50 -18.80
CA PHE A 103 0.88 -12.62 -17.94
C PHE A 103 1.83 -13.60 -18.66
N THR A 104 3.10 -13.58 -18.27
CA THR A 104 4.14 -14.46 -18.84
C THR A 104 4.50 -15.61 -17.89
N ILE A 105 5.11 -16.67 -18.43
CA ILE A 105 5.62 -17.79 -17.62
C ILE A 105 6.70 -17.32 -16.61
N THR A 106 7.47 -16.30 -16.97
CA THR A 106 8.46 -15.67 -16.08
C THR A 106 7.77 -14.98 -14.91
N SER A 107 6.72 -14.20 -15.18
CA SER A 107 5.90 -13.56 -14.14
C SER A 107 5.27 -14.60 -13.20
N PHE A 108 4.84 -15.75 -13.72
CA PHE A 108 4.30 -16.84 -12.89
C PHE A 108 5.34 -17.45 -11.95
N LYS A 109 6.54 -17.77 -12.45
CA LYS A 109 7.65 -18.31 -11.63
C LYS A 109 8.06 -17.34 -10.53
N ILE A 110 8.24 -16.07 -10.88
CA ILE A 110 8.55 -15.01 -9.91
C ILE A 110 7.40 -14.88 -8.89
N GLY A 111 6.16 -14.93 -9.37
CA GLY A 111 4.96 -14.88 -8.53
C GLY A 111 4.91 -15.99 -7.48
N ILE A 112 5.29 -17.23 -7.82
CA ILE A 112 5.38 -18.34 -6.85
C ILE A 112 6.43 -18.03 -5.79
N VAL A 113 7.63 -17.62 -6.19
CA VAL A 113 8.72 -17.31 -5.24
C VAL A 113 8.32 -16.18 -4.30
N VAL A 114 7.76 -15.10 -4.83
CA VAL A 114 7.27 -13.96 -4.05
C VAL A 114 6.11 -14.37 -3.14
N GLY A 115 5.18 -15.20 -3.62
CA GLY A 115 4.07 -15.72 -2.82
C GLY A 115 4.54 -16.56 -1.63
N CYS A 116 5.48 -17.48 -1.84
CA CYS A 116 6.10 -18.25 -0.77
C CYS A 116 6.83 -17.35 0.24
N ALA A 117 7.60 -16.38 -0.24
CA ALA A 117 8.28 -15.40 0.61
C ALA A 117 7.29 -14.56 1.43
N ALA A 118 6.16 -14.16 0.85
CA ALA A 118 5.12 -13.40 1.53
C ALA A 118 4.43 -14.21 2.64
N ILE A 119 4.13 -15.49 2.40
CA ILE A 119 3.55 -16.40 3.42
C ILE A 119 4.55 -16.59 4.56
N LEU A 120 5.80 -16.89 4.25
CA LEU A 120 6.87 -17.06 5.24
C LEU A 120 7.04 -15.79 6.06
N SER A 121 7.17 -14.64 5.41
CA SER A 121 7.28 -13.32 6.05
C SER A 121 6.09 -13.04 6.97
N SER A 122 4.86 -13.34 6.54
CA SER A 122 3.65 -13.13 7.36
C SER A 122 3.67 -13.98 8.63
N TYR A 123 4.13 -15.22 8.53
CA TYR A 123 4.28 -16.11 9.69
C TYR A 123 5.34 -15.59 10.68
N LEU A 124 6.52 -15.18 10.18
CA LEU A 124 7.56 -14.58 11.01
C LEU A 124 7.10 -13.27 11.66
N MET A 125 6.44 -12.41 10.89
CA MET A 125 5.97 -11.10 11.35
C MET A 125 4.97 -11.24 12.51
N LYS A 126 4.10 -12.25 12.51
CA LYS A 126 3.17 -12.53 13.62
C LYS A 126 3.91 -12.66 14.96
N LYS A 127 5.12 -13.25 14.97
CA LYS A 127 5.93 -13.41 16.18
C LYS A 127 6.73 -12.15 16.51
N ILE A 128 7.23 -11.46 15.48
CA ILE A 128 8.07 -10.26 15.63
C ILE A 128 7.26 -9.06 16.12
N ILE A 129 6.03 -8.88 15.62
CA ILE A 129 5.22 -7.69 15.92
C ILE A 129 4.84 -7.57 17.40
N LEU A 130 4.73 -8.70 18.11
CA LEU A 130 4.49 -8.73 19.55
C LEU A 130 5.67 -8.19 20.38
N ARG A 131 6.87 -8.12 19.80
CA ARG A 131 8.09 -7.62 20.45
C ARG A 131 8.44 -6.19 20.06
N ILE A 132 7.71 -5.59 19.11
CA ILE A 132 7.99 -4.27 18.58
C ILE A 132 7.02 -3.27 19.22
N SER A 133 7.56 -2.18 19.79
CA SER A 133 6.70 -1.09 20.27
C SER A 133 5.99 -0.41 19.10
N ILE A 134 4.79 0.13 19.35
CA ILE A 134 4.01 0.82 18.32
C ILE A 134 4.79 1.96 17.64
N LYS A 135 5.66 2.67 18.38
CA LYS A 135 6.52 3.73 17.84
C LYS A 135 7.49 3.17 16.80
N TRP A 136 8.23 2.12 17.16
CA TRP A 136 9.19 1.45 16.27
C TRP A 136 8.52 0.88 15.01
N PHE A 137 7.31 0.33 15.13
CA PHE A 137 6.56 -0.16 13.96
C PHE A 137 6.30 0.96 12.94
N TYR A 138 5.82 2.11 13.40
CA TYR A 138 5.57 3.26 12.53
C TYR A 138 6.86 3.87 11.99
N THR A 139 7.88 4.05 12.83
CA THR A 139 9.18 4.58 12.42
C THR A 139 9.81 3.72 11.33
N LEU A 140 9.80 2.38 11.48
CA LEU A 140 10.31 1.47 10.46
C LEU A 140 9.49 1.57 9.16
N GLY A 141 8.16 1.58 9.26
CA GLY A 141 7.28 1.68 8.08
C GLY A 141 7.48 2.98 7.30
N PHE A 142 7.56 4.13 7.97
CA PHE A 142 7.78 5.40 7.28
C PHE A 142 9.23 5.56 6.80
N SER A 143 10.21 5.01 7.52
CA SER A 143 11.61 5.04 7.07
C SER A 143 11.79 4.22 5.80
N THR A 144 11.19 3.03 5.70
CA THR A 144 11.26 2.22 4.47
C THR A 144 10.55 2.90 3.30
N MET A 145 9.43 3.59 3.56
CA MET A 145 8.77 4.42 2.53
C MET A 145 9.70 5.51 2.01
N VAL A 146 10.30 6.31 2.89
CA VAL A 146 11.21 7.39 2.49
C VAL A 146 12.43 6.86 1.74
N ILE A 147 13.08 5.80 2.25
CA ILE A 147 14.24 5.18 1.60
C ILE A 147 13.87 4.71 0.19
N SER A 148 12.71 4.05 0.04
CA SER A 148 12.22 3.62 -1.28
C SER A 148 11.97 4.81 -2.22
N GLY A 149 11.43 5.91 -1.69
CA GLY A 149 11.24 7.14 -2.45
C GLY A 149 12.54 7.78 -2.91
N ILE A 150 13.57 7.79 -2.06
CA ILE A 150 14.92 8.27 -2.43
C ILE A 150 15.52 7.40 -3.53
N VAL A 151 15.44 6.08 -3.41
CA VAL A 151 15.94 5.15 -4.43
C VAL A 151 15.22 5.36 -5.76
N MET A 152 13.89 5.51 -5.76
CA MET A 152 13.13 5.84 -6.98
C MET A 152 13.53 7.19 -7.56
N LEU A 153 13.81 8.19 -6.74
CA LEU A 153 14.26 9.51 -7.19
C LEU A 153 15.64 9.43 -7.87
N ILE A 154 16.58 8.66 -7.31
CA ILE A 154 17.89 8.42 -7.92
C ILE A 154 17.73 7.73 -9.27
N ASN A 155 16.92 6.66 -9.34
CA ASN A 155 16.64 5.95 -10.59
C ASN A 155 15.99 6.86 -11.64
N PHE A 156 15.10 7.76 -11.23
CA PHE A 156 14.50 8.76 -12.11
C PHE A 156 15.57 9.68 -12.70
N VAL A 157 16.47 10.22 -11.86
CA VAL A 157 17.56 11.10 -12.31
C VAL A 157 18.49 10.36 -13.28
N GLU A 158 18.88 9.12 -12.96
CA GLU A 158 19.71 8.30 -13.85
C GLU A 158 19.07 8.07 -15.22
N LYS A 159 17.76 7.79 -15.28
CA LYS A 159 17.03 7.61 -16.54
C LYS A 159 16.78 8.93 -17.28
N PHE A 160 16.68 10.06 -16.58
CA PHE A 160 16.46 11.36 -17.20
C PHE A 160 17.71 11.87 -17.94
N TYR A 161 18.91 11.51 -17.47
CA TYR A 161 20.19 11.91 -18.06
C TYR A 161 20.73 10.93 -19.12
N ARG A 162 20.04 9.82 -19.41
CA ARG A 162 20.44 8.79 -20.36
C ARG A 162 19.58 8.81 -21.62
#